data_AF-A0A231VNU3-F1
#
_entry.id   AF-A0A231VNU3-F1
#
_cell.length_a   1.000
_cell.length_b   1.000
_cell.length_c   1.000
_cell.angle_alpha   90.00
_cell.angle_beta   90.00
_cell.angle_gamma   90.00
#
_symmetry.space_group_name_H-M   'P 1'
#
loop_
_entity.id
_entity.type
_entity.pdbx_description
1 polymer ?
#
loop_
_entity_poly.entity_id
_entity_poly.type
_entity_poly.pdbx_seq_one_letter_code
_entity_poly.pdbx_strand_id
1 'polypeptide(L)' 'MKTTSSNDERHNTDLAHFLIHTGAKKVGNNRYVLENKHEIIHTSHEQAKEELIDYLYNHFEITDRTLLITNSDNG' A
#
# COMPACT_ATOMS: atom_id res chain seq x y z
N MET A 1 13.21 24.54 -2.62
CA MET A 1 14.23 24.40 -3.69
C MET A 1 13.57 23.71 -4.87
N LYS A 2 13.28 24.42 -5.96
CA LYS A 2 12.87 23.82 -7.24
C LYS A 2 14.12 23.81 -8.12
N THR A 3 14.60 22.63 -8.48
CA THR A 3 15.70 22.47 -9.43
C THR A 3 15.10 22.01 -10.75
N THR A 4 15.00 22.94 -11.70
CA THR A 4 14.73 22.62 -13.11
C THR A 4 16.05 22.60 -13.86
N SER A 5 16.46 21.43 -14.32
CA SER A 5 17.55 21.28 -15.28
C SER A 5 17.17 20.16 -16.25
N SER A 6 16.76 20.60 -17.43
CA SER A 6 17.04 20.05 -18.76
C SER A 6 17.11 18.53 -18.96
N ASN A 7 16.19 18.04 -19.80
CA ASN A 7 16.36 16.90 -20.71
C ASN A 7 16.68 15.54 -20.07
N ASP A 8 15.69 14.98 -19.38
CA ASP A 8 15.54 13.52 -19.27
C ASP A 8 14.10 13.20 -19.66
N GLU A 9 13.92 12.22 -20.54
CA GLU A 9 12.63 11.60 -20.81
C GLU A 9 12.08 11.11 -19.46
N ARG A 10 11.18 11.90 -18.85
CA ARG A 10 10.53 11.52 -17.61
C ARG A 10 9.58 10.37 -17.95
N HIS A 11 10.10 9.15 -17.91
CA HIS A 11 9.27 7.95 -17.83
C HIS A 11 8.53 8.01 -16.51
N ASN A 12 7.32 8.59 -16.52
CA ASN A 12 6.35 8.38 -15.47
C ASN A 12 6.14 6.87 -15.40
N THR A 13 6.71 6.24 -14.38
CA THR A 13 6.56 4.82 -14.16
C THR A 13 5.40 4.66 -13.22
N ASP A 14 4.34 3.99 -13.68
CA ASP A 14 3.22 3.66 -12.82
C ASP A 14 3.73 2.70 -11.72
N LEU A 15 3.44 3.06 -10.48
CA LEU A 15 3.79 2.28 -9.30
C LEU A 15 2.52 1.77 -8.66
N ALA A 16 2.45 0.47 -8.43
CA ALA A 16 1.49 -0.15 -7.54
C ALA A 16 2.03 -0.07 -6.11
N HIS A 17 1.22 0.45 -5.19
CA HIS A 17 1.55 0.55 -3.78
C HIS A 17 0.41 -0.02 -2.94
N PHE A 18 0.67 -1.13 -2.26
CA PHE A 18 -0.23 -1.68 -1.25
C PHE A 18 0.31 -1.38 0.15
N LEU A 19 -0.60 -0.91 1.00
CA LEU A 19 -0.31 -0.55 2.39
C LEU A 19 -1.19 -1.40 3.30
N ILE A 20 -0.56 -2.29 4.06
CA ILE A 20 -1.23 -3.20 4.99
C ILE A 20 -0.96 -2.71 6.40
N HIS A 21 -2.02 -2.57 7.22
CA HIS A 21 -1.90 -2.21 8.63
C HIS A 21 -3.09 -2.79 9.42
N THR A 22 -2.90 -3.02 10.72
CA THR A 22 -3.96 -3.59 11.57
C THR A 22 -4.72 -2.56 12.38
N GLY A 23 -4.32 -1.29 12.26
CA GLY A 23 -4.95 -0.19 12.99
C GLY A 23 -4.23 1.14 12.77
N ALA A 24 -4.75 2.18 13.41
CA ALA A 24 -4.12 3.49 13.46
C ALA A 24 -4.25 4.08 14.87
N LYS A 25 -3.14 4.57 15.42
CA LYS A 25 -3.07 5.14 16.77
C LYS A 25 -2.77 6.63 16.72
N LYS A 26 -3.52 7.42 17.48
CA LYS A 26 -3.27 8.86 17.65
C LYS A 26 -2.06 9.09 18.55
N VAL A 27 -1.09 9.88 18.09
CA VAL A 27 0.16 10.20 18.82
C VAL A 27 0.38 11.68 19.06
N GLY A 28 -0.58 12.52 18.66
CA GLY A 28 -0.53 13.95 18.94
C GLY A 28 -1.74 14.67 18.37
N ASN A 29 -1.66 16.01 18.37
CA ASN A 29 -2.69 16.81 17.74
C ASN A 29 -2.74 16.51 16.23
N ASN A 30 -3.87 15.95 15.78
CA ASN A 30 -4.11 15.55 14.39
C ASN A 30 -3.03 14.64 13.74
N ARG A 31 -2.26 13.89 14.54
CA ARG A 31 -1.23 12.97 14.05
C ARG A 31 -1.56 11.54 14.44
N TYR A 32 -1.54 10.65 13.45
CA TYR A 32 -1.79 9.22 13.60
C TYR A 32 -0.60 8.43 13.03
N VAL A 33 -0.37 7.25 13.57
CA VAL A 33 0.60 6.27 13.06
C VAL A 33 -0.12 4.95 12.83
N LEU A 34 0.22 4.28 11.75
CA LEU A 34 -0.32 2.97 11.42
C LEU A 34 0.35 1.90 12.28
N GLU A 35 -0.45 0.95 12.74
CA GLU A 35 0.01 -0.17 13.57
C GLU A 35 0.30 -1.39 12.68
N ASN A 36 1.40 -2.09 12.96
CA ASN A 36 1.87 -3.25 12.19
C ASN A 36 1.90 -2.99 10.68
N LYS A 37 2.43 -1.82 10.30
CA LYS A 37 2.50 -1.36 8.91
C LYS A 37 3.44 -2.25 8.10
N HIS A 38 2.96 -2.70 6.95
CA HIS A 38 3.73 -3.35 5.90
C HIS A 38 3.43 -2.67 4.55
N GLU A 39 4.45 -2.54 3.70
CA GLU A 39 4.36 -1.83 2.41
C GLU A 39 4.91 -2.71 1.31
N ILE A 40 4.14 -2.80 0.21
CA ILE A 40 4.52 -3.51 -1.01
C ILE A 40 4.48 -2.49 -2.15
N ILE A 41 5.61 -2.29 -2.82
CA ILE A 41 5.76 -1.31 -3.89
C ILE A 41 6.40 -2.00 -5.10
N HIS A 42 5.69 -2.04 -6.22
CA HIS A 42 6.22 -2.54 -7.49
C HIS A 42 5.83 -1.65 -8.66
N THR A 43 6.59 -1.74 -9.75
CA THR A 43 6.21 -1.17 -11.05
C THR A 43 5.16 -2.01 -11.78
N SER A 44 4.97 -3.27 -11.38
CA SER A 44 3.94 -4.17 -11.89
C SER A 44 2.83 -4.34 -10.86
N HIS A 45 1.60 -3.99 -11.23
CA HIS A 45 0.43 -4.21 -10.39
C HIS A 45 0.20 -5.69 -10.06
N GLU A 46 0.38 -6.57 -11.05
CA GLU A 46 0.17 -8.01 -10.86
C GLU A 46 1.14 -8.58 -9.82
N GLN A 47 2.42 -8.21 -9.91
CA GLN A 47 3.44 -8.65 -8.95
C GLN A 47 3.17 -8.12 -7.53
N ALA A 48 2.81 -6.84 -7.41
CA ALA A 48 2.44 -6.27 -6.13
C ALA A 48 1.21 -6.96 -5.50
N LYS A 49 0.26 -7.39 -6.34
CA LYS A 49 -0.95 -8.07 -5.89
C LYS A 49 -0.65 -9.51 -5.47
N GLU A 50 0.18 -10.25 -6.21
CA GLU A 50 0.64 -11.59 -5.79
C GLU A 50 1.32 -11.53 -4.43
N GLU A 51 2.26 -10.59 -4.24
CA GLU A 51 2.94 -10.41 -2.95
C GLU A 51 1.97 -9.99 -1.83
N LEU A 52 0.97 -9.16 -2.12
CA LEU A 52 -0.08 -8.81 -1.16
C LEU A 52 -0.83 -10.05 -0.68
N ILE A 53 -1.27 -10.90 -1.61
CA ILE A 53 -2.01 -12.11 -1.27
C ILE A 53 -1.14 -13.06 -0.45
N ASP A 54 0.11 -13.26 -0.87
CA ASP A 54 1.07 -14.08 -0.12
C ASP A 54 1.31 -13.54 1.29
N TYR A 55 1.49 -12.23 1.44
CA TYR A 55 1.65 -11.60 2.75
C TYR A 55 0.42 -11.85 3.63
N LEU A 56 -0.79 -11.68 3.08
CA LEU A 56 -2.02 -11.89 3.84
C LEU A 56 -2.16 -13.33 4.34
N TYR A 57 -1.91 -14.34 3.49
CA TYR A 57 -2.02 -15.75 3.86
C TYR A 57 -0.93 -16.22 4.84
N ASN A 58 0.26 -15.60 4.82
CA ASN A 58 1.35 -15.97 5.71
C ASN A 58 1.33 -15.26 7.06
N HIS A 59 0.66 -14.10 7.15
CA HIS A 59 0.69 -13.25 8.35
C HIS A 59 -0.65 -13.13 9.08
N PHE A 60 -1.76 -13.55 8.48
CA PHE A 60 -3.09 -13.49 9.08
C PHE A 60 -3.78 -14.84 9.06
N GLU A 61 -4.51 -15.13 10.13
CA GLU A 61 -5.42 -16.28 10.17
C GLU A 61 -6.70 -15.95 9.40
N ILE A 62 -6.81 -16.49 8.18
CA ILE A 62 -8.00 -16.36 7.35
C ILE A 62 -8.85 -17.61 7.56
N THR A 63 -10.10 -17.41 7.97
CA THR A 63 -11.06 -18.49 8.26
C THR A 63 -12.35 -18.25 7.51
N ASP A 64 -13.26 -19.24 7.53
CA ASP A 64 -14.61 -19.11 6.98
C ASP A 64 -15.45 -18.00 7.65
N ARG A 65 -14.98 -17.43 8.76
CA ARG A 65 -15.60 -16.29 9.47
C ARG A 65 -14.97 -14.95 9.12
N THR A 66 -13.93 -14.92 8.29
CA THR A 66 -13.25 -13.70 7.87
C THR A 66 -14.11 -12.95 6.84
N LEU A 67 -14.45 -11.70 7.13
CA LEU A 67 -15.13 -10.81 6.19
C LEU A 67 -14.11 -9.93 5.47
N LEU A 68 -14.00 -10.09 4.16
CA LEU A 68 -13.20 -9.20 3.31
C LEU A 68 -14.10 -8.08 2.76
N ILE A 69 -13.75 -6.83 3.05
CA ILE A 69 -14.42 -5.65 2.51
C ILE A 69 -13.46 -4.97 1.54
N THR A 70 -13.86 -4.87 0.27
CA THR A 70 -13.12 -4.12 -0.76
C THR A 70 -13.99 -2.98 -1.28
N ASN A 71 -13.42 -1.79 -1.35
CA ASN A 71 -14.05 -0.63 -1.94
C ASN A 71 -13.18 -0.08 -3.08
N SER A 72 -13.84 0.52 -4.07
CA SER A 72 -13.19 1.32 -5.11
C SER A 72 -13.89 2.67 -5.11
N ASP A 73 -13.12 3.74 -5.10
CA ASP A 73 -13.59 5.12 -5.22
C ASP A 73 -13.65 5.56 -6.69
N ASN A 74 -14.12 4.67 -7.57
CA ASN A 74 -14.49 4.97 -8.97
C ASN A 74 -13.44 5.59 -9.91
N GLY A 75 -12.18 5.81 -9.46
CA GLY A 75 -11.10 6.39 -10.25
C GLY A 75 -11.11 7.92 -10.26
#